data_AF-A0A482RDW9-F1
#
_entry.id   AF-A0A482RDW9-F1
#
_cell.length_a   1.000
_cell.length_b   1.000
_cell.length_c   1.000
_cell.angle_alpha   90.00
_cell.angle_beta   90.00
_cell.angle_gamma   90.00
#
_symmetry.space_group_name_H-M   'P 1'
#
loop_
_entity.id
_entity.type
_entity.pdbx_description
1 polymer ?
#
loop_
_entity_poly.entity_id
_entity_poly.type
_entity_poly.pdbx_seq_one_letter_code
_entity_poly.pdbx_strand_id
1 'polypeptide(L)' 'MCSRIEAMSSSTDTEGPKFLVIVSYLEIYNEVVKDLLNPSDKQLMIREHPEMGIYVQDLAELVVKNADDVAHLLEQGQK' A
#
# COMPACT_ATOMS: atom_id res chain seq x y z
N MET A 1 3.91 -14.09 3.78
CA MET A 1 4.28 -12.72 4.18
C MET A 1 3.19 -12.01 5.01
N CYS A 2 1.95 -12.51 5.09
CA CYS A 2 0.85 -11.82 5.81
C CYS A 2 0.78 -12.03 7.34
N SER A 3 1.54 -12.98 7.91
CA SER A 3 1.39 -13.42 9.30
C SER A 3 1.74 -12.38 10.38
N ARG A 4 2.38 -11.25 10.02
CA ARG A 4 2.78 -10.20 10.97
C ARG A 4 1.74 -9.11 11.17
N ILE A 5 0.74 -8.99 10.29
CA ILE A 5 -0.29 -7.95 10.37
C ILE A 5 -1.34 -8.28 11.44
N GLU A 6 -1.65 -9.57 11.62
CA GLU A 6 -2.62 -10.05 12.61
C GLU A 6 -2.16 -9.84 14.06
N ALA A 7 -0.84 -9.82 14.30
CA ALA A 7 -0.28 -9.64 15.64
C ALA A 7 -0.49 -8.21 16.20
N MET A 8 -0.88 -7.23 15.38
CA MET A 8 -1.10 -5.84 15.80
C MET A 8 -2.53 -5.54 16.24
N SER A 9 -3.52 -6.38 15.92
CA SER A 9 -4.93 -6.16 16.28
C SER A 9 -5.42 -6.98 17.48
N SER A 10 -4.61 -7.93 17.99
CA SER A 10 -5.01 -8.87 19.05
C SER A 10 -4.65 -8.45 20.49
N SER A 11 -4.20 -7.23 20.72
CA SER A 11 -3.94 -6.73 22.09
C SER A 11 -5.08 -5.83 22.53
N THR A 12 -6.05 -6.41 23.25
CA THR A 12 -7.14 -5.70 23.93
C THR A 12 -6.67 -4.99 25.20
N ASP A 13 -5.53 -4.30 25.13
CA ASP A 13 -5.01 -3.50 26.23
C ASP A 13 -5.11 -2.03 25.84
N THR A 14 -5.86 -1.26 26.63
CA THR A 14 -6.29 0.11 26.28
C THR A 14 -5.12 1.12 26.35
N GLU A 15 -3.89 0.64 26.57
CA GLU A 15 -2.67 1.43 26.76
C GLU A 15 -1.51 1.01 25.82
N GLY A 16 -1.78 0.18 24.81
CA GLY A 16 -0.78 -0.24 23.82
C GLY A 16 -0.55 0.76 22.66
N PRO A 17 0.61 0.73 21.99
CA PRO A 17 0.87 1.57 20.83
C PRO A 17 -0.12 1.26 19.69
N LYS A 18 -0.74 2.31 19.14
CA LYS A 18 -1.62 2.22 17.97
C LYS A 18 -0.78 2.29 16.71
N PHE A 19 -1.02 1.37 15.78
CA PHE A 19 -0.34 1.33 14.50
C PHE A 19 -1.33 1.64 13.37
N LEU A 20 -0.84 2.35 12.35
CA LEU A 20 -1.54 2.55 11.10
C LEU A 20 -0.77 1.79 10.03
N VAL A 21 -1.44 0.86 9.35
CA VAL A 21 -0.86 0.10 8.24
C VAL A 21 -1.46 0.64 6.95
N ILE A 22 -0.58 1.06 6.05
CA ILE A 22 -0.92 1.59 4.72
C ILE A 22 -0.26 0.69 3.69
N VAL A 23 -0.97 0.42 2.60
CA VAL A 23 -0.51 -0.41 1.48
C VAL A 23 -0.67 0.36 0.18
N SER A 24 0.38 0.29 -0.65
CA SER A 24 0.39 0.73 -2.04
C SER A 24 0.83 -0.43 -2.93
N TYR A 25 0.23 -0.59 -4.11
CA TYR A 25 0.58 -1.66 -5.04
C TYR A 25 0.69 -1.11 -6.46
N LEU A 26 1.85 -1.30 -7.09
CA LEU A 26 2.16 -0.79 -8.41
C LEU A 26 2.89 -1.84 -9.25
N GLU A 27 2.82 -1.66 -10.56
CA GLU A 27 3.59 -2.38 -11.56
C GLU A 27 4.53 -1.41 -12.28
N ILE A 28 5.72 -1.88 -12.62
CA ILE A 28 6.65 -1.17 -13.51
C ILE A 28 6.89 -2.05 -14.73
N TYR A 29 6.39 -1.60 -15.88
CA TYR A 29 6.56 -2.29 -17.14
C TYR A 29 7.03 -1.31 -18.21
N ASN A 30 8.15 -1.63 -18.88
CA ASN A 30 8.76 -0.78 -19.90
C ASN A 30 8.93 0.68 -19.45
N GLU A 31 9.47 0.87 -18.24
CA GLU A 31 9.66 2.17 -17.57
C GLU A 31 8.37 2.97 -17.30
N VAL A 32 7.19 2.36 -17.51
CA VAL A 32 5.90 2.96 -17.16
C VAL A 32 5.46 2.42 -15.80
N VAL A 33 5.18 3.34 -14.87
CA VAL A 33 4.61 3.01 -13.55
C VAL A 33 3.09 3.05 -13.64
N LYS A 34 2.45 1.97 -13.19
CA LYS A 34 1.00 1.83 -13.16
C LYS A 34 0.51 1.51 -11.75
N ASP A 35 -0.55 2.19 -11.33
CA ASP A 35 -1.26 1.87 -10.10
C ASP A 35 -2.11 0.60 -10.28
N LEU A 36 -1.89 -0.40 -9.44
CA LEU A 36 -2.67 -1.65 -9.45
C LEU A 36 -3.89 -1.60 -8.53
N LEU A 37 -3.95 -0.66 -7.59
CA LEU A 37 -5.09 -0.48 -6.68
C LEU A 37 -6.10 0.53 -7.21
N ASN A 38 -5.65 1.46 -8.06
CA ASN A 38 -6.51 2.42 -8.76
C ASN A 38 -6.28 2.34 -10.28
N PRO A 39 -6.87 1.35 -10.96
CA PRO A 39 -6.68 1.17 -12.39
C PRO A 39 -7.22 2.37 -13.14
N SER A 40 -6.30 3.17 -13.68
CA SER A 40 -6.58 4.30 -14.56
C SER A 40 -5.60 4.27 -15.73
N ASP A 41 -5.97 4.88 -16.85
CA ASP A 41 -5.06 5.06 -17.99
C ASP A 41 -3.97 6.11 -17.71
N LYS A 42 -3.95 6.67 -16.49
CA LYS A 42 -2.95 7.65 -16.08
C LYS A 42 -1.64 6.93 -15.72
N GLN A 43 -0.59 7.27 -16.46
CA GLN A 43 0.77 6.86 -16.12
C GLN A 43 1.24 7.66 -14.89
N LEU A 44 1.76 6.96 -13.89
CA LEU A 44 2.31 7.61 -12.71
C LEU A 44 3.74 8.09 -12.99
N MET A 45 4.09 9.25 -12.42
CA MET A 45 5.41 9.86 -12.59
C MET A 45 6.25 9.67 -11.34
N ILE A 46 7.51 9.32 -11.52
CA ILE A 46 8.51 9.31 -10.45
C ILE A 46 9.00 10.75 -10.25
N ARG A 47 9.02 11.21 -9.01
CA ARG A 47 9.50 12.55 -8.60
C ARG A 47 10.48 12.43 -7.45
N GLU A 48 11.27 13.49 -7.25
CA GLU A 48 12.20 13.62 -6.14
C GLU A 48 11.82 14.82 -5.27
N HIS A 49 11.70 14.61 -3.96
CA HIS A 49 11.53 15.67 -2.98
C HIS A 49 12.82 15.81 -2.15
N PRO A 50 13.30 17.04 -1.86
CA PRO A 50 14.57 17.25 -1.14
C PRO A 50 14.69 16.54 0.21
N GLU A 51 13.57 16.32 0.91
CA GLU A 51 13.55 15.68 2.23
C GLU A 51 13.03 14.23 2.20
N MET A 52 12.10 13.91 1.29
CA MET A 52 11.41 12.60 1.24
C MET A 52 12.14 11.62 0.31
N GLY A 53 13.00 12.13 -0.57
CA GLY A 53 13.64 11.35 -1.62
C GLY A 53 12.70 11.07 -2.79
N ILE A 54 12.93 9.93 -3.44
CA ILE A 54 12.18 9.49 -4.62
C ILE A 54 10.80 8.95 -4.21
N TYR A 55 9.76 9.43 -4.88
CA TYR A 55 8.39 8.98 -4.66
C TYR A 55 7.62 8.90 -5.99
N VAL A 56 6.52 8.15 -5.98
CA VAL A 56 5.62 8.05 -7.13
C VAL A 56 4.46 9.01 -6.90
N GLN A 57 4.30 9.99 -7.79
CA GLN A 57 3.23 10.96 -7.69
C GLN A 57 1.87 10.27 -7.97
N ASP A 58 0.88 10.59 -7.13
CA ASP A 58 -0.51 10.13 -7.25
C ASP A 58 -0.72 8.61 -7.10
N LEU A 59 0.25 7.90 -6.52
CA LEU A 59 0.12 6.48 -6.15
C LEU A 59 -0.92 6.31 -5.03
N ALA A 60 -1.85 5.38 -5.21
CA ALA A 60 -2.85 5.07 -4.20
C ALA A 60 -2.23 4.40 -2.96
N GLU A 61 -2.65 4.92 -1.80
CA GLU A 61 -2.30 4.42 -0.48
C GLU A 61 -3.58 4.09 0.26
N LEU A 62 -3.77 2.82 0.63
CA LEU A 62 -4.98 2.32 1.28
C LEU A 62 -4.67 1.85 2.69
N VAL A 63 -5.49 2.27 3.66
CA VAL A 63 -5.39 1.83 5.05
C VAL A 63 -6.00 0.44 5.20
N VAL A 64 -5.24 -0.49 5.78
CA VAL A 64 -5.68 -1.87 6.04
C VAL A 64 -5.72 -2.13 7.54
N LYS A 65 -6.66 -2.98 7.98
CA LYS A 65 -6.88 -3.29 9.41
C LYS A 65 -6.54 -4.72 9.76
N ASN A 66 -6.58 -5.63 8.79
CA ASN A 66 -6.34 -7.05 8.99
C ASN A 66 -5.65 -7.68 7.75
N ALA A 67 -5.31 -8.95 7.86
CA ALA A 67 -4.65 -9.68 6.77
C ALA A 67 -5.58 -9.94 5.57
N ASP A 68 -6.88 -10.06 5.80
CA ASP A 68 -7.88 -10.27 4.73
C ASP A 68 -7.98 -9.04 3.82
N ASP A 69 -7.94 -7.83 4.39
CA ASP A 69 -7.90 -6.57 3.63
C ASP A 69 -6.70 -6.57 2.67
N VAL A 70 -5.53 -7.00 3.15
CA VAL A 70 -4.32 -7.09 2.33
C VAL A 70 -4.47 -8.15 1.24
N ALA A 71 -5.02 -9.32 1.58
CA ALA A 71 -5.25 -10.39 0.60
C ALA A 71 -6.18 -9.91 -0.53
N HIS A 72 -7.25 -9.18 -0.20
CA HIS A 72 -8.16 -8.60 -1.18
C HIS A 72 -7.46 -7.57 -2.09
N LEU A 73 -6.62 -6.70 -1.54
CA LEU A 73 -5.86 -5.73 -2.35
C LEU A 73 -4.89 -6.44 -3.31
N LEU A 74 -4.28 -7.55 -2.88
CA LEU A 74 -3.42 -8.36 -3.74
C LEU A 74 -4.20 -9.02 -4.87
N GLU A 75 -5.36 -9.62 -4.58
CA GLU A 75 -6.24 -10.21 -5.60
C GLU A 75 -6.77 -9.17 -6.59
N GLN A 76 -7.06 -7.96 -6.13
CA GLN A 76 -7.49 -6.84 -6.98
C GLN A 76 -6.40 -6.42 -7.96
N GLY A 77 -5.17 -6.24 -7.49
CA GLY A 77 -4.04 -5.82 -8.32
C GLY A 77 -3.53 -6.89 -9.30
N GLN A 78 -3.99 -8.14 -9.17
CA GLN A 78 -3.62 -9.26 -10.03
C GLN A 78 -4.58 -9.49 -11.21
N LYS A 79 -5.65 -8.68 -11.31
CA LYS A 79 -6.58 -8.68 -12.44
C LYS A 79 -6.06 -7.85 -13.61
#